data_AF-I0H0D1-F1
#
_entry.id   AF-I0H0D1-F1
#
_cell.length_a   1.000
_cell.length_b   1.000
_cell.length_c   1.000
_cell.angle_alpha   90.00
_cell.angle_beta   90.00
_cell.angle_gamma   90.00
#
_symmetry.space_group_name_H-M   'P 1'
#
loop_
_entity.id
_entity.type
_entity.pdbx_description
1 polymer ?
#
loop_
_entity_poly.entity_id
_entity_poly.type
_entity_poly.pdbx_seq_one_letter_code
_entity_poly.pdbx_strand_id
1 'polypeptide(L)'
;MVTGAGSGATTPAGFVAAVLDDMERVAAELLPAWLPEAADIHRTDLGGVAAVRIIAEGRAARAHYSRPLLRDLALLALTGQRTESRLPARARAGQLARLIAESFGRERCVLLVSPAPGLTPLERDAAVAGGDWLARHARAGIWLVSDVPVDVERVPVVTVDSWADEPGPPPVVRAGGPEAVVVGRPHPASAVEAALEAALAAESWAAGRRWNQTYQPTALSAPIRLDLCWPRERCVVELDGPEHCHPVRFEADRQRDVQLQLDGYAVLRFTNARVVHDVGAVVHQIGTYIRGRRRDTAEGS
;
A
#
# COMPACT_ATOMS: atom_id res chain seq x y z
N MET A 1 -0.21 -6.28 -2.57
CA MET A 1 0.48 -6.60 -3.84
C MET A 1 -0.49 -7.41 -4.67
N VAL A 2 -0.96 -6.86 -5.80
CA VAL A 2 -1.86 -7.55 -6.73
C VAL A 2 -0.99 -8.39 -7.67
N THR A 3 -1.11 -9.71 -7.61
CA THR A 3 -0.50 -10.61 -8.59
C THR A 3 -1.59 -11.01 -9.59
N GLY A 4 -1.30 -10.95 -10.89
CA GLY A 4 -2.20 -11.40 -11.95
C GLY A 4 -2.17 -12.93 -12.14
N ALA A 5 -1.71 -13.65 -11.13
CA ALA A 5 -1.33 -15.05 -11.20
C ALA A 5 -2.54 -15.99 -11.17
N GLY A 6 -2.47 -17.04 -11.99
CA GLY A 6 -3.32 -18.23 -11.86
C GLY A 6 -4.35 -18.44 -12.98
N SER A 7 -4.45 -17.53 -13.94
CA SER A 7 -5.34 -17.69 -15.09
C SER A 7 -4.99 -18.95 -15.88
N GLY A 8 -5.93 -19.89 -16.02
CA GLY A 8 -5.72 -21.15 -16.72
C GLY A 8 -5.19 -22.31 -15.87
N ALA A 9 -4.87 -22.09 -14.58
CA ALA A 9 -4.32 -23.14 -13.73
C ALA A 9 -5.40 -24.09 -13.22
N THR A 10 -5.43 -25.31 -13.76
CA THR A 10 -6.40 -26.35 -13.39
C THR A 10 -5.95 -27.23 -12.22
N THR A 11 -4.75 -27.00 -11.67
CA THR A 11 -4.23 -27.76 -10.53
C THR A 11 -3.69 -26.83 -9.44
N PRO A 12 -3.78 -27.22 -8.15
CA PRO A 12 -3.24 -26.40 -7.05
C PRO A 12 -1.74 -26.12 -7.21
N ALA A 13 -0.97 -27.10 -7.70
CA ALA A 13 0.45 -26.95 -7.94
C ALA A 13 0.75 -25.94 -9.05
N GLY A 14 -0.03 -25.96 -10.14
CA GLY A 14 0.07 -24.97 -11.22
C GLY A 14 -0.25 -23.56 -10.74
N PHE A 15 -1.29 -23.40 -9.92
CA PHE A 15 -1.64 -22.11 -9.31
C PHE A 15 -0.51 -21.59 -8.40
N VAL A 16 0.01 -22.45 -7.51
CA VAL A 16 1.14 -22.10 -6.64
C VAL A 16 2.36 -21.67 -7.46
N ALA A 17 2.70 -22.40 -8.52
CA ALA A 17 3.82 -22.05 -9.38
C ALA A 17 3.64 -20.66 -10.00
N ALA A 18 2.45 -20.35 -10.53
CA ALA A 18 2.15 -19.04 -11.10
C ALA A 18 2.27 -17.90 -10.07
N VAL A 19 1.79 -18.11 -8.84
CA VAL A 19 1.92 -17.11 -7.77
C VAL A 19 3.37 -16.92 -7.35
N LEU A 20 4.15 -18.00 -7.23
CA LEU A 20 5.58 -17.91 -6.90
C LEU A 20 6.38 -17.16 -7.96
N ASP A 21 6.08 -17.41 -9.22
CA ASP A 21 6.68 -16.69 -10.34
C ASP A 21 6.35 -15.19 -10.27
N ASP A 22 5.11 -14.83 -9.96
CA ASP A 22 4.73 -13.43 -9.75
C ASP A 22 5.45 -12.81 -8.55
N MET A 23 5.59 -13.54 -7.44
CA MET A 23 6.38 -13.10 -6.29
C MET A 23 7.86 -12.88 -6.64
N GLU A 24 8.44 -13.70 -7.50
CA GLU A 24 9.83 -13.51 -7.99
C GLU A 24 9.96 -12.27 -8.85
N ARG A 25 8.98 -12.02 -9.73
CA ARG A 25 8.95 -10.77 -10.53
C ARG A 25 8.89 -9.56 -9.61
N VAL A 26 8.01 -9.56 -8.62
CA VAL A 26 7.90 -8.43 -7.70
C VAL A 26 9.16 -8.29 -6.84
N ALA A 27 9.74 -9.39 -6.35
CA ALA A 27 11.01 -9.33 -5.63
C ALA A 27 12.13 -8.73 -6.51
N ALA A 28 12.19 -9.07 -7.80
CA ALA A 28 13.15 -8.45 -8.72
C ALA A 28 12.90 -6.94 -8.91
N GLU A 29 11.64 -6.51 -9.06
CA GLU A 29 11.25 -5.09 -9.15
C GLU A 29 11.55 -4.29 -7.87
N LEU A 30 11.57 -4.96 -6.71
CA LEU A 30 11.93 -4.35 -5.44
C LEU A 30 13.44 -4.13 -5.27
N LEU A 31 14.28 -4.45 -6.26
CA LEU A 31 15.68 -4.01 -6.25
C LEU A 31 15.74 -2.48 -6.46
N PRO A 32 16.50 -1.70 -5.65
CA PRO A 32 17.51 -2.13 -4.68
C PRO A 32 17.03 -2.22 -3.22
N ALA A 33 15.74 -2.14 -2.91
CA ALA A 33 15.23 -2.09 -1.52
C ALA A 33 15.73 -3.25 -0.64
N TRP A 34 15.81 -4.48 -1.19
CA TRP A 34 16.38 -5.63 -0.47
C TRP A 34 17.86 -5.89 -0.78
N LEU A 35 18.51 -5.17 -1.69
CA LEU A 35 19.95 -5.28 -1.93
C LEU A 35 20.55 -3.89 -2.25
N PRO A 36 20.60 -2.98 -1.26
CA PRO A 36 21.04 -1.61 -1.49
C PRO A 36 22.46 -1.52 -2.06
N GLU A 37 23.33 -2.48 -1.71
CA GLU A 37 24.71 -2.54 -2.19
C GLU A 37 24.82 -2.75 -3.71
N ALA A 38 23.73 -3.17 -4.38
CA ALA A 38 23.67 -3.34 -5.83
C ALA A 38 23.02 -2.15 -6.56
N ALA A 39 22.66 -1.07 -5.87
CA ALA A 39 21.90 0.05 -6.45
C ALA A 39 22.55 0.68 -7.70
N ASP A 40 23.88 0.76 -7.72
CA ASP A 40 24.63 1.40 -8.82
C ASP A 40 25.04 0.43 -9.94
N ILE A 41 24.62 -0.84 -9.86
CA ILE A 41 24.98 -1.86 -10.86
C ILE A 41 23.90 -1.93 -11.93
N HIS A 42 24.16 -1.29 -13.07
CA HIS A 42 23.24 -1.28 -14.22
C HIS A 42 23.78 -2.01 -15.46
N ARG A 43 25.05 -2.40 -15.44
CA ARG A 43 25.71 -3.04 -16.59
C ARG A 43 25.33 -4.52 -16.67
N THR A 44 24.96 -4.97 -17.86
CA THR A 44 24.58 -6.37 -18.14
C THR A 44 25.73 -7.21 -18.72
N ASP A 45 26.96 -6.70 -18.69
CA ASP A 45 28.14 -7.44 -19.12
C ASP A 45 28.63 -8.46 -18.06
N LEU A 46 29.64 -9.25 -18.41
CA LEU A 46 30.21 -10.26 -17.50
C LEU A 46 30.63 -9.69 -16.15
N GLY A 47 31.08 -8.43 -16.12
CA GLY A 47 31.50 -7.73 -14.90
C GLY A 47 30.33 -7.38 -14.00
N GLY A 48 29.28 -6.75 -14.55
CA GLY A 48 28.08 -6.39 -13.80
C GLY A 48 27.31 -7.62 -13.31
N VAL A 49 27.21 -8.66 -14.14
CA VAL A 49 26.64 -9.96 -13.77
C VAL A 49 27.44 -10.62 -12.64
N ALA A 50 28.77 -10.60 -12.68
CA ALA A 50 29.58 -11.16 -11.60
C ALA A 50 29.42 -10.37 -10.29
N ALA A 51 29.40 -9.04 -10.37
CA ALA A 51 29.26 -8.16 -9.22
C ALA A 51 27.92 -8.36 -8.50
N VAL A 52 26.80 -8.33 -9.22
CA VAL A 52 25.47 -8.50 -8.62
C VAL A 52 25.32 -9.87 -7.94
N ARG A 53 25.91 -10.91 -8.53
CA ARG A 53 25.91 -12.27 -7.94
C ARG A 53 26.66 -12.33 -6.62
N ILE A 54 27.86 -11.76 -6.57
CA ILE A 54 28.69 -11.77 -5.35
C ILE A 54 27.96 -11.06 -4.21
N ILE A 55 27.35 -9.90 -4.49
CA ILE A 55 26.61 -9.11 -3.50
C ILE A 55 25.37 -9.87 -3.02
N ALA A 56 24.59 -10.45 -3.94
CA ALA A 56 23.40 -11.23 -3.63
C ALA A 56 23.72 -12.49 -2.80
N GLU A 57 24.77 -13.23 -3.17
CA GLU A 57 25.22 -14.42 -2.43
C GLU A 57 25.75 -14.04 -1.03
N GLY A 58 26.43 -12.89 -0.92
CA GLY A 58 26.89 -12.32 0.36
C GLY A 58 25.72 -11.95 1.28
N ARG A 59 24.67 -11.30 0.75
CA ARG A 59 23.44 -11.06 1.51
C ARG A 59 22.76 -12.38 1.91
N ALA A 60 22.69 -13.34 1.00
CA ALA A 60 22.04 -14.62 1.26
C ALA A 60 22.65 -15.34 2.47
N ALA A 61 23.99 -15.33 2.57
CA ALA A 61 24.70 -15.89 3.71
C ALA A 61 24.39 -15.15 5.02
N ARG A 62 24.41 -13.80 5.02
CA ARG A 62 24.19 -12.97 6.22
C ARG A 62 22.77 -13.02 6.75
N ALA A 63 21.77 -13.07 5.85
CA ALA A 63 20.35 -13.03 6.19
C ALA A 63 19.66 -14.41 6.09
N HIS A 64 20.46 -15.49 6.01
CA HIS A 64 19.98 -16.88 5.96
C HIS A 64 18.94 -17.12 4.84
N TYR A 65 19.17 -16.56 3.66
CA TYR A 65 18.44 -16.90 2.44
C TYR A 65 19.17 -18.00 1.66
N SER A 66 18.43 -18.67 0.80
CA SER A 66 18.98 -19.54 -0.23
C SER A 66 19.87 -18.72 -1.16
N ARG A 67 21.14 -19.11 -1.29
CA ARG A 67 22.08 -18.46 -2.22
C ARG A 67 21.58 -18.50 -3.67
N PRO A 68 21.12 -19.65 -4.21
CA PRO A 68 20.48 -19.68 -5.52
C PRO A 68 19.33 -18.67 -5.66
N LEU A 69 18.46 -18.55 -4.66
CA LEU A 69 17.29 -17.68 -4.75
C LEU A 69 17.67 -16.21 -4.92
N LEU A 70 18.48 -15.64 -4.02
CA LEU A 70 18.83 -14.21 -4.14
C LEU A 70 19.69 -13.93 -5.37
N ARG A 71 20.56 -14.87 -5.74
CA ARG A 71 21.34 -14.78 -6.97
C ARG A 71 20.43 -14.71 -8.20
N ASP A 72 19.47 -15.63 -8.31
CA ASP A 72 18.59 -15.72 -9.47
C ASP A 72 17.64 -14.51 -9.53
N LEU A 73 17.17 -13.99 -8.38
CA LEU A 73 16.40 -12.73 -8.30
C LEU A 73 17.22 -11.51 -8.71
N ALA A 74 18.47 -11.41 -8.28
CA ALA A 74 19.36 -10.32 -8.67
C ALA A 74 19.66 -10.35 -10.17
N LEU A 75 19.85 -11.55 -10.74
CA LEU A 75 20.03 -11.73 -12.18
C LEU A 75 18.75 -11.40 -12.95
N LEU A 76 17.58 -11.81 -12.46
CA LEU A 76 16.29 -11.44 -13.04
C LEU A 76 16.11 -9.91 -13.06
N ALA A 77 16.43 -9.22 -11.97
CA ALA A 77 16.33 -7.76 -11.89
C ALA A 77 17.29 -7.05 -12.87
N LEU A 78 18.52 -7.56 -13.02
CA LEU A 78 19.54 -6.94 -13.88
C LEU A 78 19.32 -7.23 -15.37
N THR A 79 18.91 -8.45 -15.71
CA THR A 79 18.87 -8.94 -17.10
C THR A 79 17.47 -9.06 -17.68
N GLY A 80 16.44 -9.06 -16.83
CA GLY A 80 15.07 -9.41 -17.21
C GLY A 80 14.89 -10.89 -17.56
N GLN A 81 15.95 -11.71 -17.52
CA GLN A 81 15.90 -13.11 -17.90
C GLN A 81 15.60 -14.00 -16.70
N ARG A 82 14.58 -14.84 -16.86
CA ARG A 82 14.21 -15.83 -15.85
C ARG A 82 15.12 -17.05 -15.95
N THR A 83 15.49 -17.55 -14.78
CA THR A 83 16.15 -18.85 -14.61
C THR A 83 15.22 -19.76 -13.84
N GLU A 84 15.15 -21.04 -14.22
CA GLU A 84 14.38 -22.01 -13.46
C GLU A 84 14.93 -22.17 -12.03
N SER A 85 14.10 -21.87 -11.05
CA SER A 85 14.47 -22.05 -9.65
C SER A 85 14.58 -23.53 -9.32
N ARG A 86 15.73 -23.92 -8.75
CA ARG A 86 15.96 -25.28 -8.20
C ARG A 86 15.45 -25.45 -6.77
N LEU A 87 14.98 -24.38 -6.15
CA LEU A 87 14.52 -24.39 -4.76
C LEU A 87 13.10 -25.00 -4.69
N PRO A 88 12.82 -25.91 -3.72
CA PRO A 88 11.48 -26.46 -3.56
C PRO A 88 10.42 -25.36 -3.33
N ALA A 89 9.23 -25.53 -3.87
CA ALA A 89 8.15 -24.55 -3.81
C ALA A 89 7.89 -24.03 -2.38
N ARG A 90 7.89 -24.91 -1.37
CA ARG A 90 7.69 -24.54 0.04
C ARG A 90 8.74 -23.55 0.53
N ALA A 91 10.00 -23.79 0.19
CA ALA A 91 11.09 -22.91 0.59
C ALA A 91 11.07 -21.59 -0.21
N ARG A 92 10.72 -21.64 -1.51
CA ARG A 92 10.49 -20.43 -2.34
C ARG A 92 9.42 -19.54 -1.71
N ALA A 93 8.25 -20.10 -1.38
CA ALA A 93 7.12 -19.37 -0.82
C ALA A 93 7.50 -18.58 0.45
N GLY A 94 8.10 -19.27 1.43
CA GLY A 94 8.49 -18.64 2.69
C GLY A 94 9.59 -17.58 2.53
N GLN A 95 10.60 -17.85 1.69
CA GLN A 95 11.70 -16.91 1.49
C GLN A 95 11.28 -15.68 0.69
N LEU A 96 10.49 -15.85 -0.37
CA LEU A 96 9.99 -14.73 -1.18
C LEU A 96 9.04 -13.85 -0.36
N ALA A 97 8.10 -14.43 0.39
CA ALA A 97 7.19 -13.66 1.23
C ALA A 97 7.95 -12.85 2.28
N ARG A 98 8.96 -13.45 2.93
CA ARG A 98 9.83 -12.75 3.89
C ARG A 98 10.61 -11.61 3.22
N LEU A 99 11.27 -11.89 2.09
CA LEU A 99 12.07 -10.89 1.36
C LEU A 99 11.21 -9.69 0.93
N ILE A 100 10.03 -9.96 0.40
CA ILE A 100 9.05 -8.93 0.02
C ILE A 100 8.66 -8.11 1.25
N ALA A 101 8.26 -8.74 2.36
CA ALA A 101 7.87 -8.03 3.57
C ALA A 101 9.01 -7.15 4.12
N GLU A 102 10.24 -7.68 4.18
CA GLU A 102 11.44 -6.97 4.63
C GLU A 102 11.76 -5.76 3.73
N SER A 103 11.51 -5.86 2.42
CA SER A 103 11.69 -4.73 1.47
C SER A 103 10.80 -3.53 1.79
N PHE A 104 9.69 -3.77 2.50
CA PHE A 104 8.76 -2.73 2.99
C PHE A 104 8.96 -2.39 4.47
N GLY A 105 10.01 -2.89 5.12
CA GLY A 105 10.23 -2.72 6.56
C GLY A 105 9.17 -3.40 7.42
N ARG A 106 8.58 -4.50 6.93
CA ARG A 106 7.54 -5.27 7.63
C ARG A 106 8.00 -6.69 7.94
N GLU A 107 7.47 -7.27 9.00
CA GLU A 107 7.74 -8.67 9.36
C GLU A 107 6.88 -9.68 8.58
N ARG A 108 5.72 -9.23 8.08
CA ARG A 108 4.74 -10.07 7.37
C ARG A 108 4.06 -9.26 6.28
N CYS A 109 3.54 -9.98 5.29
CA CYS A 109 2.79 -9.39 4.19
C CYS A 109 1.47 -10.13 3.95
N VAL A 110 0.58 -9.47 3.21
CA VAL A 110 -0.63 -10.07 2.63
C VAL A 110 -0.46 -10.05 1.12
N LEU A 111 -0.64 -11.21 0.48
CA LEU A 111 -0.63 -11.36 -0.97
C LEU A 111 -2.06 -11.31 -1.46
N LEU A 112 -2.32 -10.38 -2.36
CA LEU A 112 -3.61 -10.24 -3.03
C LEU A 112 -3.46 -10.90 -4.41
N VAL A 113 -4.08 -12.05 -4.60
CA VAL A 113 -4.03 -12.79 -5.84
C VAL A 113 -5.33 -12.55 -6.58
N SER A 114 -5.24 -12.04 -7.80
CA SER A 114 -6.39 -11.76 -8.66
C SER A 114 -6.30 -12.67 -9.89
N PRO A 115 -6.93 -13.86 -9.86
CA PRO A 115 -7.08 -14.68 -11.06
C PRO A 115 -7.90 -13.93 -12.13
N ALA A 116 -7.80 -14.39 -13.39
CA ALA A 116 -8.67 -13.87 -14.45
C ALA A 116 -10.16 -14.05 -14.10
N PRO A 117 -11.03 -13.13 -14.56
CA PRO A 117 -12.46 -13.27 -14.40
C PRO A 117 -12.97 -14.52 -15.12
N GLY A 118 -14.09 -15.07 -14.65
CA GLY A 118 -14.75 -16.21 -15.31
C GLY A 118 -14.07 -17.56 -15.16
N LEU A 119 -13.36 -17.80 -14.04
CA LEU A 119 -12.74 -19.10 -13.74
C LEU A 119 -13.75 -20.26 -13.78
N THR A 120 -13.36 -21.37 -14.41
CA THR A 120 -14.08 -22.63 -14.34
C THR A 120 -14.11 -23.17 -12.90
N PRO A 121 -15.07 -24.05 -12.52
CA PRO A 121 -15.09 -24.66 -11.19
C PRO A 121 -13.76 -25.33 -10.82
N LEU A 122 -13.12 -26.00 -11.78
CA LEU A 122 -11.83 -26.69 -11.57
C LEU A 122 -10.69 -25.71 -11.27
N GLU A 123 -10.62 -24.59 -11.98
CA GLU A 123 -9.62 -23.54 -11.71
C GLU A 123 -9.89 -22.84 -10.38
N ARG A 124 -11.15 -22.65 -9.99
CA ARG A 124 -11.51 -22.12 -8.67
C ARG A 124 -11.05 -23.04 -7.54
N ASP A 125 -11.30 -24.34 -7.67
CA ASP A 125 -10.85 -25.33 -6.68
C ASP A 125 -9.31 -25.38 -6.58
N ALA A 126 -8.63 -25.27 -7.72
CA ALA A 126 -7.17 -25.17 -7.78
C ALA A 126 -6.66 -23.91 -7.09
N ALA A 127 -7.29 -22.74 -7.33
CA ALA A 127 -6.94 -21.47 -6.71
C ALA A 127 -7.14 -21.49 -5.19
N VAL A 128 -8.27 -22.02 -4.71
CA VAL A 128 -8.56 -22.16 -3.27
C VAL A 128 -7.54 -23.08 -2.61
N ALA A 129 -7.33 -24.29 -3.15
CA ALA A 129 -6.38 -25.24 -2.59
C ALA A 129 -4.93 -24.73 -2.64
N GLY A 130 -4.54 -24.06 -3.72
CA GLY A 130 -3.22 -23.45 -3.87
C GLY A 130 -3.02 -22.25 -2.94
N GLY A 131 -4.03 -21.40 -2.78
CA GLY A 131 -4.02 -20.28 -1.83
C GLY A 131 -3.91 -20.74 -0.39
N ASP A 132 -4.65 -21.78 -0.01
CA ASP A 132 -4.56 -22.43 1.29
C ASP A 132 -3.18 -23.09 1.51
N TRP A 133 -2.60 -23.71 0.49
CA TRP A 133 -1.21 -24.16 0.55
C TRP A 133 -0.25 -22.98 0.77
N LEU A 134 -0.40 -21.87 0.06
CA LEU A 134 0.45 -20.68 0.21
C LEU A 134 0.33 -20.08 1.62
N ALA A 135 -0.88 -19.97 2.17
CA ALA A 135 -1.11 -19.42 3.50
C ALA A 135 -0.35 -20.20 4.59
N ARG A 136 -0.31 -21.54 4.48
CA ARG A 136 0.43 -22.40 5.41
C ARG A 136 1.94 -22.32 5.28
N HIS A 137 2.45 -22.05 4.07
CA HIS A 137 3.88 -22.21 3.76
C HIS A 137 4.64 -20.89 3.61
N ALA A 138 3.97 -19.83 3.18
CA ALA A 138 4.55 -18.50 2.95
C ALA A 138 4.62 -17.65 4.24
N ARG A 139 3.90 -18.03 5.30
CA ARG A 139 3.70 -17.21 6.51
C ARG A 139 3.13 -15.81 6.18
N ALA A 140 2.32 -15.73 5.13
CA ALA A 140 1.66 -14.53 4.65
C ALA A 140 0.14 -14.74 4.64
N GLY A 141 -0.62 -13.66 4.79
CA GLY A 141 -2.06 -13.71 4.51
C GLY A 141 -2.30 -13.84 3.01
N ILE A 142 -3.25 -14.67 2.58
CA ILE A 142 -3.58 -14.84 1.16
C ILE A 142 -5.02 -14.41 0.94
N TRP A 143 -5.23 -13.46 0.05
CA TRP A 143 -6.54 -12.99 -0.37
C TRP A 143 -6.72 -13.34 -1.83
N LEU A 144 -7.77 -14.10 -2.14
CA LEU A 144 -8.16 -14.43 -3.50
C LEU A 144 -9.29 -13.49 -3.92
N VAL A 145 -9.07 -12.68 -4.95
CA VAL A 145 -10.10 -11.79 -5.50
C VAL A 145 -10.81 -12.52 -6.63
N SER A 146 -12.12 -12.70 -6.53
CA SER A 146 -12.91 -13.40 -7.53
C SER A 146 -14.20 -12.63 -7.81
N ASP A 147 -14.60 -12.60 -9.08
CA ASP A 147 -15.90 -12.11 -9.55
C ASP A 147 -17.01 -13.17 -9.43
N VAL A 148 -16.62 -14.44 -9.24
CA VAL A 148 -17.53 -15.58 -9.07
C VAL A 148 -17.55 -16.02 -7.60
N PRO A 149 -18.73 -16.32 -7.02
CA PRO A 149 -18.82 -16.89 -5.68
C PRO A 149 -18.01 -18.18 -5.54
N VAL A 150 -17.32 -18.29 -4.41
CA VAL A 150 -16.54 -19.46 -4.03
C VAL A 150 -17.30 -20.24 -2.96
N ASP A 151 -17.14 -21.56 -2.92
CA ASP A 151 -17.75 -22.39 -1.87
C ASP A 151 -17.19 -22.01 -0.49
N VAL A 152 -18.10 -21.59 0.40
CA VAL A 152 -17.81 -20.99 1.72
C VAL A 152 -17.30 -22.01 2.74
N GLU A 153 -17.46 -23.31 2.49
CA GLU A 153 -17.03 -24.33 3.47
C GLU A 153 -15.51 -24.42 3.64
N ARG A 154 -14.73 -23.99 2.63
CA ARG A 154 -13.26 -24.17 2.62
C ARG A 154 -12.48 -22.91 3.01
N VAL A 155 -13.03 -21.73 2.76
CA VAL A 155 -12.36 -20.45 3.00
C VAL A 155 -13.38 -19.38 3.40
N PRO A 156 -13.03 -18.47 4.33
CA PRO A 156 -13.87 -17.31 4.63
C PRO A 156 -14.01 -16.45 3.37
N VAL A 157 -15.25 -16.21 2.94
CA VAL A 157 -15.57 -15.33 1.82
C VAL A 157 -16.04 -13.99 2.36
N VAL A 158 -15.43 -12.92 1.86
CA VAL A 158 -15.90 -11.55 2.08
C VAL A 158 -16.37 -11.03 0.73
N THR A 159 -17.68 -10.89 0.58
CA THR A 159 -18.24 -10.22 -0.59
C THR A 159 -18.01 -8.73 -0.43
N VAL A 160 -17.29 -8.15 -1.38
CA VAL A 160 -17.20 -6.71 -1.52
C VAL A 160 -18.21 -6.36 -2.59
N ASP A 161 -19.41 -5.93 -2.19
CA ASP A 161 -20.39 -5.43 -3.15
C ASP A 161 -19.75 -4.31 -3.96
N SER A 162 -20.02 -4.29 -5.27
CA SER A 162 -19.45 -3.29 -6.18
C SER A 162 -19.55 -1.90 -5.55
N TRP A 163 -18.45 -1.15 -5.60
CA TRP A 163 -18.60 0.30 -5.67
C TRP A 163 -19.35 0.57 -6.97
N ALA A 164 -20.67 0.69 -6.85
CA ALA A 164 -21.52 1.01 -7.96
C ALA A 164 -20.99 2.30 -8.59
N ASP A 165 -20.74 2.25 -9.89
CA ASP A 165 -20.41 3.43 -10.69
C ASP A 165 -21.59 4.45 -10.74
N GLU A 166 -22.68 4.25 -10.00
CA GLU A 166 -23.68 5.27 -9.61
C GLU A 166 -24.47 4.87 -8.33
N PRO A 167 -24.95 5.83 -7.53
CA PRO A 167 -25.20 5.68 -6.09
C PRO A 167 -26.58 5.06 -5.77
N GLY A 168 -26.60 3.76 -5.48
CA GLY A 168 -27.72 3.04 -4.85
C GLY A 168 -27.37 2.58 -3.43
N PRO A 169 -28.33 2.46 -2.51
CA PRO A 169 -28.06 2.42 -1.07
C PRO A 169 -27.32 1.12 -0.66
N PRO A 170 -26.34 1.21 0.26
CA PRO A 170 -25.53 0.06 0.66
C PRO A 170 -26.32 -0.96 1.49
N PRO A 171 -25.91 -2.24 1.48
CA PRO A 171 -26.54 -3.27 2.27
C PRO A 171 -26.25 -3.09 3.76
N VAL A 172 -27.29 -3.35 4.54
CA VAL A 172 -27.30 -3.22 6.00
C VAL A 172 -26.52 -4.38 6.62
N VAL A 173 -25.25 -4.15 6.94
CA VAL A 173 -24.56 -4.94 7.99
C VAL A 173 -24.70 -4.17 9.30
N ARG A 174 -25.64 -4.60 10.14
CA ARG A 174 -25.79 -4.09 11.50
C ARG A 174 -24.70 -4.69 12.39
N ALA A 175 -23.78 -3.84 12.83
CA ALA A 175 -23.18 -3.93 14.15
C ALA A 175 -22.65 -2.54 14.57
N GLY A 176 -23.55 -1.73 15.15
CA GLY A 176 -23.27 -0.64 16.09
C GLY A 176 -22.31 0.50 15.70
N GLY A 177 -22.87 1.69 15.45
CA GLY A 177 -22.24 2.98 15.80
C GLY A 177 -21.47 3.71 14.69
N PRO A 178 -21.46 5.07 14.69
CA PRO A 178 -21.37 5.97 13.53
C PRO A 178 -19.90 6.24 13.10
N GLU A 179 -19.51 6.63 11.89
CA GLU A 179 -20.13 7.09 10.64
C GLU A 179 -19.00 6.99 9.55
N ALA A 180 -19.31 6.97 8.24
CA ALA A 180 -18.32 6.80 7.14
C ALA A 180 -17.88 8.11 6.42
N VAL A 181 -16.56 8.31 6.29
CA VAL A 181 -15.87 9.48 5.71
C VAL A 181 -15.91 9.48 4.16
N VAL A 182 -16.32 10.58 3.52
CA VAL A 182 -16.41 10.74 2.03
C VAL A 182 -15.16 11.39 1.45
N VAL A 183 -14.54 10.81 0.41
CA VAL A 183 -13.41 11.42 -0.32
C VAL A 183 -13.86 12.70 -1.03
N GLY A 184 -13.16 13.81 -0.82
CA GLY A 184 -13.42 15.10 -1.47
C GLY A 184 -14.45 16.00 -0.77
N ARG A 185 -15.11 15.53 0.30
CA ARG A 185 -16.01 16.33 1.15
C ARG A 185 -15.67 16.10 2.63
N PRO A 186 -15.98 17.05 3.54
CA PRO A 186 -15.93 16.76 4.97
C PRO A 186 -16.80 15.52 5.25
N HIS A 187 -16.34 14.70 6.19
CA HIS A 187 -17.05 13.54 6.67
C HIS A 187 -18.48 13.95 7.09
N PRO A 188 -19.55 13.29 6.59
CA PRO A 188 -20.97 13.68 6.83
C PRO A 188 -21.46 13.68 8.29
N ALA A 189 -20.56 13.49 9.23
CA ALA A 189 -20.71 12.94 10.57
C ALA A 189 -19.82 13.64 11.59
N SER A 190 -18.67 14.08 11.12
CA SER A 190 -17.76 14.90 11.87
C SER A 190 -18.29 16.31 11.86
N ALA A 191 -19.04 16.67 12.91
CA ALA A 191 -19.46 18.05 13.15
C ALA A 191 -18.28 19.03 13.09
N VAL A 192 -17.07 18.54 13.39
CA VAL A 192 -15.80 19.26 13.32
C VAL A 192 -15.39 19.56 11.87
N GLU A 193 -15.38 18.55 10.99
CA GLU A 193 -15.06 18.74 9.57
C GLU A 193 -16.10 19.63 8.87
N ALA A 194 -17.38 19.46 9.20
CA ALA A 194 -18.46 20.29 8.66
C ALA A 194 -18.35 21.76 9.10
N ALA A 195 -18.04 22.01 10.37
CA ALA A 195 -17.82 23.37 10.88
C ALA A 195 -16.61 24.04 10.24
N LEU A 196 -15.50 23.29 10.08
CA LEU A 196 -14.30 23.81 9.44
C LEU A 196 -14.53 24.08 7.94
N GLU A 197 -15.23 23.21 7.22
CA GLU A 197 -15.56 23.43 5.82
C GLU A 197 -16.49 24.63 5.62
N ALA A 198 -17.51 24.81 6.47
CA ALA A 198 -18.39 25.98 6.40
C ALA A 198 -17.61 27.29 6.58
N ALA A 199 -16.65 27.32 7.51
CA ALA A 199 -15.80 28.49 7.72
C ALA A 199 -14.80 28.70 6.57
N LEU A 200 -14.21 27.64 6.00
CA LEU A 200 -13.33 27.73 4.85
C LEU A 200 -14.08 28.14 3.56
N ALA A 201 -15.35 27.76 3.41
CA ALA A 201 -16.15 28.12 2.25
C ALA A 201 -16.45 29.63 2.16
N ALA A 202 -16.49 30.33 3.28
CA ALA A 202 -16.63 31.78 3.34
C ALA A 202 -15.37 32.55 2.88
N GLU A 203 -14.24 31.86 2.76
CA GLU A 203 -12.93 32.45 2.57
C GLU A 203 -12.40 32.20 1.15
N SER A 204 -12.25 33.27 0.36
CA SER A 204 -11.79 33.16 -1.04
C SER A 204 -10.39 32.58 -1.19
N TRP A 205 -9.51 32.79 -0.20
CA TRP A 205 -8.16 32.23 -0.21
C TRP A 205 -8.14 30.70 -0.04
N ALA A 206 -9.19 30.11 0.52
CA ALA A 206 -9.28 28.68 0.80
C ALA A 206 -9.64 27.84 -0.45
N ALA A 207 -9.73 28.45 -1.62
CA ALA A 207 -9.93 27.74 -2.89
C ALA A 207 -8.81 26.72 -3.17
N GLY A 208 -9.16 25.62 -3.85
CA GLY A 208 -8.24 24.53 -4.21
C GLY A 208 -8.05 23.43 -3.16
N ARG A 209 -8.76 23.54 -2.03
CA ARG A 209 -8.74 22.54 -0.95
C ARG A 209 -9.44 21.24 -1.33
N ARG A 210 -8.98 20.11 -0.79
CA ARG A 210 -9.55 18.78 -1.00
C ARG A 210 -9.63 18.04 0.33
N TRP A 211 -10.80 17.53 0.67
CA TRP A 211 -10.98 16.69 1.85
C TRP A 211 -10.67 15.22 1.55
N ASN A 212 -10.28 14.48 2.59
CA ASN A 212 -10.25 13.02 2.64
C ASN A 212 -9.50 12.38 1.47
N GLN A 213 -8.31 12.90 1.19
CA GLN A 213 -7.48 12.45 0.06
C GLN A 213 -6.55 11.31 0.50
N THR A 214 -6.29 10.39 -0.41
CA THR A 214 -5.23 9.39 -0.25
C THR A 214 -3.98 9.90 -0.94
N TYR A 215 -2.92 10.11 -0.17
CA TYR A 215 -1.60 10.41 -0.69
C TYR A 215 -0.74 9.13 -0.73
N GLN A 216 -0.20 8.84 -1.90
CA GLN A 216 0.66 7.69 -2.11
C GLN A 216 1.82 8.13 -3.04
N PRO A 217 3.05 8.30 -2.50
CA PRO A 217 4.20 8.78 -3.28
C PRO A 217 4.55 7.86 -4.45
N THR A 218 4.43 6.55 -4.23
CA THR A 218 4.66 5.52 -5.25
C THR A 218 3.57 4.46 -5.13
N ALA A 219 3.33 3.70 -6.19
CA ALA A 219 2.36 2.58 -6.18
C ALA A 219 2.68 1.49 -5.12
N LEU A 220 3.89 1.52 -4.55
CA LEU A 220 4.39 0.57 -3.56
C LEU A 220 4.41 1.16 -2.13
N SER A 221 4.24 2.48 -1.98
CA SER A 221 4.18 3.13 -0.66
C SER A 221 2.83 2.85 0.02
N ALA A 222 2.81 2.78 1.36
CA ALA A 222 1.55 2.68 2.08
C ALA A 222 0.71 3.96 1.85
N PRO A 223 -0.59 3.84 1.52
CA PRO A 223 -1.45 5.01 1.35
C PRO A 223 -1.60 5.75 2.67
N ILE A 224 -1.38 7.07 2.64
CA ILE A 224 -1.57 7.99 3.76
C ILE A 224 -2.91 8.70 3.54
N ARG A 225 -3.83 8.60 4.49
CA ARG A 225 -5.09 9.34 4.43
C ARG A 225 -4.89 10.73 5.01
N LEU A 226 -5.30 11.75 4.27
CA LEU A 226 -5.22 13.16 4.63
C LEU A 226 -6.63 13.69 4.83
N ASP A 227 -6.91 14.32 5.97
CA ASP A 227 -8.25 14.86 6.26
C ASP A 227 -8.55 16.06 5.35
N LEU A 228 -7.61 16.99 5.22
CA LEU A 228 -7.74 18.16 4.35
C LEU A 228 -6.39 18.51 3.73
N CYS A 229 -6.36 18.82 2.43
CA CYS A 229 -5.11 19.21 1.77
C CYS A 229 -5.28 20.29 0.69
N TRP A 230 -4.18 21.04 0.48
CA TRP A 230 -3.96 21.94 -0.65
C TRP A 230 -2.76 21.41 -1.45
N PRO A 231 -2.99 20.64 -2.54
CA PRO A 231 -1.90 20.00 -3.28
C PRO A 231 -0.91 21.00 -3.90
N ARG A 232 -1.40 22.15 -4.37
CA ARG A 232 -0.57 23.16 -5.03
C ARG A 232 0.36 23.86 -4.04
N GLU A 233 -0.14 24.16 -2.85
CA GLU A 233 0.61 24.80 -1.76
C GLU A 233 1.33 23.79 -0.86
N ARG A 234 1.23 22.49 -1.18
CA ARG A 234 1.76 21.37 -0.40
C ARG A 234 1.46 21.51 1.09
N CYS A 235 0.20 21.72 1.41
CA CYS A 235 -0.29 21.80 2.80
C CYS A 235 -1.24 20.64 3.08
N VAL A 236 -1.04 19.99 4.22
CA VAL A 236 -1.93 18.98 4.80
C VAL A 236 -2.41 19.49 6.15
N VAL A 237 -3.69 19.27 6.44
CA VAL A 237 -4.32 19.52 7.72
C VAL A 237 -4.90 18.21 8.23
N GLU A 238 -4.53 17.79 9.44
CA GLU A 238 -5.06 16.61 10.12
C GLU A 238 -5.88 17.04 11.35
N LEU A 239 -7.03 16.40 11.55
CA LEU A 239 -7.96 16.67 12.64
C LEU A 239 -7.95 15.51 13.63
N ASP A 240 -7.21 15.70 14.73
CA ASP A 240 -7.01 14.66 15.73
C ASP A 240 -8.21 14.57 16.70
N GLY A 241 -8.89 13.43 16.68
CA GLY A 241 -9.90 13.06 17.68
C GLY A 241 -9.30 12.61 19.02
N PRO A 242 -10.07 12.63 20.13
CA PRO A 242 -9.60 12.22 21.46
C PRO A 242 -9.15 10.74 21.53
N GLU A 243 -9.59 9.91 20.60
CA GLU A 243 -9.19 8.51 20.43
C GLU A 243 -7.83 8.29 19.73
N HIS A 244 -7.16 9.38 19.29
CA HIS A 244 -5.79 9.34 18.75
C HIS A 244 -4.70 9.46 19.84
N CYS A 245 -5.07 9.63 21.12
CA CYS A 245 -4.14 9.74 22.24
C CYS A 245 -3.57 8.39 22.74
N HIS A 246 -3.57 7.33 21.94
CA HIS A 246 -3.06 6.02 22.35
C HIS A 246 -1.55 5.85 22.01
N PRO A 247 -0.66 5.58 22.98
CA PRO A 247 0.80 5.52 22.77
C PRO A 247 1.28 4.47 21.74
N VAL A 248 0.44 3.49 21.42
CA VAL A 248 0.78 2.33 20.57
C VAL A 248 0.82 2.67 19.07
N ARG A 249 0.39 3.87 18.66
CA ARG A 249 0.33 4.32 17.24
C ARG A 249 1.42 5.32 16.83
N PHE A 250 2.31 5.69 17.73
CA PHE A 250 3.20 6.84 17.59
C PHE A 250 4.26 6.73 16.49
N GLU A 251 4.88 5.56 16.34
CA GLU A 251 5.97 5.36 15.37
C GLU A 251 5.44 5.35 13.92
N ALA A 252 4.28 4.72 13.70
CA ALA A 252 3.66 4.68 12.39
C ALA A 252 3.13 6.06 11.94
N ASP A 253 2.67 6.89 12.88
CA ASP A 253 2.27 8.27 12.61
C ASP A 253 3.48 9.14 12.27
N ARG A 254 4.56 9.02 13.03
CA ARG A 254 5.82 9.73 12.74
C ARG A 254 6.41 9.37 11.39
N GLN A 255 6.37 8.10 11.00
CA GLN A 255 6.83 7.67 9.68
C GLN A 255 6.00 8.31 8.55
N ARG A 256 4.68 8.49 8.74
CA ARG A 256 3.83 9.18 7.77
C ARG A 256 4.16 10.67 7.68
N ASP A 257 4.33 11.32 8.83
CA ASP A 257 4.69 12.75 8.89
C ASP A 257 6.04 13.03 8.23
N VAL A 258 7.05 12.19 8.51
CA VAL A 258 8.38 12.31 7.90
C VAL A 258 8.29 12.13 6.39
N GLN A 259 7.51 11.16 5.91
CA GLN A 259 7.32 10.97 4.47
C GLN A 259 6.69 12.20 3.80
N LEU A 260 5.62 12.73 4.37
CA LEU A 260 4.96 13.94 3.86
C LEU A 260 5.93 15.14 3.83
N GLN A 261 6.76 15.31 4.85
CA GLN A 261 7.76 16.37 4.91
C GLN A 261 8.86 16.22 3.85
N LEU A 262 9.36 14.99 3.63
CA LEU A 262 10.33 14.69 2.58
C LEU A 262 9.76 14.98 1.19
N ASP A 263 8.46 14.74 1.00
CA ASP A 263 7.74 15.06 -0.23
C ASP A 263 7.36 16.57 -0.35
N GLY A 264 7.77 17.37 0.64
CA GLY A 264 7.65 18.82 0.66
C GLY A 264 6.30 19.33 1.15
N TYR A 265 5.48 18.47 1.75
CA TYR A 265 4.25 18.86 2.43
C TYR A 265 4.53 19.38 3.83
N ALA A 266 3.85 20.46 4.22
CA ALA A 266 3.71 20.81 5.62
C ALA A 266 2.44 20.19 6.19
N VAL A 267 2.54 19.60 7.39
CA VAL A 267 1.43 18.97 8.10
C VAL A 267 1.05 19.86 9.29
N LEU A 268 -0.19 20.36 9.30
CA LEU A 268 -0.78 21.14 10.39
C LEU A 268 -1.78 20.27 11.14
N ARG A 269 -1.57 20.04 12.44
CA ARG A 269 -2.47 19.22 13.26
C ARG A 269 -3.33 20.09 14.17
N PHE A 270 -4.64 19.85 14.18
CA PHE A 270 -5.57 20.49 15.10
C PHE A 270 -6.38 19.43 15.83
N THR A 271 -6.51 19.59 17.14
CA THR A 271 -7.40 18.72 17.91
C THR A 271 -8.86 19.09 17.64
N ASN A 272 -9.75 18.09 17.66
CA ASN A 272 -11.19 18.31 17.49
C ASN A 272 -11.75 19.33 18.49
N ALA A 273 -11.28 19.29 19.74
CA ALA A 273 -11.68 20.24 20.77
C ALA A 273 -11.33 21.70 20.40
N ARG A 274 -10.18 21.92 19.75
CA ARG A 274 -9.74 23.26 19.34
C ARG A 274 -10.57 23.80 18.19
N VAL A 275 -10.92 22.96 17.22
CA VAL A 275 -11.78 23.34 16.10
C VAL A 275 -13.20 23.65 16.57
N VAL A 276 -13.74 22.87 17.51
CA VAL A 276 -15.08 23.12 18.10
C VAL A 276 -15.10 24.43 18.91
N HIS A 277 -14.05 24.71 19.67
CA HIS A 277 -13.98 25.90 20.53
C HIS A 277 -13.72 27.19 19.73
N ASP A 278 -12.86 27.13 18.71
CA ASP A 278 -12.45 28.32 17.96
C ASP A 278 -12.03 27.98 16.52
N VAL A 279 -13.03 27.68 15.69
CA VAL A 279 -12.82 27.43 14.25
C VAL A 279 -12.21 28.63 13.53
N GLY A 280 -12.51 29.86 13.97
CA GLY A 280 -12.01 31.09 13.36
C GLY A 280 -10.48 31.21 13.49
N ALA A 281 -9.93 30.92 14.67
CA ALA A 281 -8.49 30.90 14.88
C ALA A 281 -7.78 29.82 14.04
N VAL A 282 -8.40 28.64 13.90
CA VAL A 282 -7.87 27.55 13.05
C VAL A 282 -7.82 27.97 11.59
N VAL A 283 -8.92 28.53 11.07
CA VAL A 283 -9.02 29.05 9.70
C VAL A 283 -8.01 30.18 9.47
N HIS A 284 -7.81 31.08 10.45
CA HIS A 284 -6.82 32.14 10.36
C HIS A 284 -5.38 31.59 10.27
N GLN A 285 -5.04 30.57 11.05
CA GLN A 285 -3.72 29.93 11.01
C GLN A 285 -3.47 29.24 9.67
N ILE A 286 -4.43 28.46 9.17
CA ILE A 286 -4.34 27.82 7.85
C ILE A 286 -4.18 28.89 6.76
N GLY A 287 -5.00 29.95 6.81
CA GLY A 287 -4.96 31.03 5.82
C GLY A 287 -3.65 31.81 5.82
N THR A 288 -3.04 32.02 6.98
CA THR A 288 -1.73 32.67 7.09
C THR A 288 -0.66 31.83 6.39
N TYR A 289 -0.66 30.52 6.62
CA TYR A 289 0.29 29.61 5.96
C TYR A 289 0.10 29.56 4.44
N ILE A 290 -1.14 29.37 3.96
CA ILE A 290 -1.46 29.28 2.53
C ILE A 290 -1.11 30.59 1.79
N ARG A 291 -1.43 31.75 2.37
CA ARG A 291 -1.09 33.05 1.78
C ARG A 291 0.43 33.29 1.76
N GLY A 292 1.15 32.86 2.79
CA GLY A 292 2.63 32.89 2.80
C GLY A 292 3.21 32.07 1.65
N ARG A 293 2.84 30.79 1.55
CA ARG A 293 3.30 29.89 0.47
C ARG A 293 3.01 30.42 -0.93
N ARG A 294 1.83 31.04 -1.14
CA ARG A 294 1.47 31.64 -2.43
C ARG A 294 2.34 32.85 -2.79
N ARG A 295 2.75 33.65 -1.80
CA ARG A 295 3.67 34.78 -2.01
C ARG A 295 5.07 34.27 -2.34
N ASP A 296 5.60 33.32 -1.56
CA ASP A 296 6.91 32.72 -1.80
C ASP A 296 7.02 32.10 -3.20
N THR A 297 5.93 31.48 -3.67
CA THR A 297 5.87 30.88 -5.02
C THR A 297 5.77 31.95 -6.13
N ALA A 298 5.19 33.11 -5.84
CA ALA A 298 5.07 34.22 -6.80
C ALA A 298 6.33 35.08 -6.88
N GLU A 299 7.12 35.15 -5.80
CA GLU A 299 8.39 35.88 -5.73
C GLU A 299 9.59 35.05 -6.22
N GLY A 300 9.48 33.72 -6.22
CA GLY A 300 10.50 32.78 -6.68
C GLY A 300 10.36 32.29 -8.13
N SER A 301 9.52 32.92 -8.96
CA SER A 301 9.28 32.56 -10.37
C SER A 301 9.80 33.61 -11.36
#